data_AF-A0A839A940-F1
#
_entry.id   AF-A0A839A940-F1
#
_cell.length_a   1.000
_cell.length_b   1.000
_cell.length_c   1.000
_cell.angle_alpha   90.00
_cell.angle_beta   90.00
_cell.angle_gamma   90.00
#
_symmetry.space_group_name_H-M   'P 1'
#
loop_
_entity.id
_entity.type
_entity.pdbx_description
1 polymer ?
#
loop_
_entity_poly.entity_id
_entity_poly.type
_entity_poly.pdbx_seq_one_letter_code
_entity_poly.pdbx_strand_id
1 'polypeptide(L)' 'MSIQINFGHDIRVEYRGHFYAEDELRESIWLVNMELRNGLPTRERIEAKRQITEMEAALTALLNTAEAGH' A
#
# COMPACT_ATOMS: atom_id res chain seq x y z
N MET A 1 -9.30 -6.81 -8.49
CA MET A 1 -8.07 -5.99 -8.55
C MET A 1 -6.96 -6.87 -9.10
N SER A 2 -6.31 -6.49 -10.18
CA SER A 2 -5.18 -7.22 -10.74
C SER A 2 -3.91 -6.52 -10.30
N ILE A 3 -3.10 -7.18 -9.49
CA ILE A 3 -1.83 -6.65 -8.98
C ILE A 3 -0.79 -6.92 -10.09
N GLN A 4 -0.27 -5.87 -10.74
CA GLN A 4 0.83 -6.00 -11.70
C GLN A 4 2.15 -5.70 -10.99
N ILE A 5 3.11 -6.63 -11.10
CA ILE A 5 4.42 -6.55 -10.44
C ILE A 5 5.50 -6.51 -11.53
N ASN A 6 6.29 -5.43 -11.58
CA ASN A 6 7.39 -5.29 -12.53
C ASN A 6 8.71 -5.77 -11.90
N PHE A 7 9.34 -6.78 -12.51
CA PHE A 7 10.64 -7.30 -12.09
C PHE A 7 11.75 -6.53 -12.80
N GLY A 8 12.26 -5.47 -12.18
CA GLY A 8 13.43 -4.75 -12.68
C GLY A 8 14.13 -3.99 -11.57
N HIS A 9 15.01 -4.66 -10.81
CA HIS A 9 15.80 -4.15 -9.65
C HIS A 9 15.03 -3.43 -8.52
N ASP A 10 13.79 -3.01 -8.76
CA ASP A 10 12.92 -2.23 -7.90
C ASP A 10 11.52 -2.81 -8.08
N ILE A 11 11.12 -3.73 -7.20
CA ILE A 11 9.82 -4.40 -7.26
C ILE A 11 8.77 -3.36 -6.87
N ARG A 12 7.85 -3.08 -7.78
CA ARG A 12 6.75 -2.12 -7.57
C ARG A 12 5.41 -2.79 -7.72
N VAL A 13 4.42 -2.26 -7.01
CA VAL A 13 3.03 -2.71 -7.10
C VAL A 13 2.12 -1.58 -7.55
N GLU A 14 1.21 -1.88 -8.47
CA GLU A 14 0.17 -0.95 -8.89
C GLU A 14 -0.96 -0.90 -7.85
N TYR A 15 -1.24 0.28 -7.31
CA TYR A 15 -2.41 0.58 -6.50
C TYR A 15 -3.12 1.82 -7.05
N ARG A 16 -4.39 1.66 -7.45
CA ARG A 16 -5.24 2.71 -8.04
C ARG A 16 -4.58 3.46 -9.22
N GLY A 17 -3.85 2.74 -10.08
CA GLY A 17 -3.18 3.33 -11.24
C GLY A 17 -1.85 4.04 -10.94
N HIS A 18 -1.37 3.98 -9.69
CA HIS A 18 -0.05 4.46 -9.29
C HIS A 18 0.85 3.29 -8.90
N PHE A 19 2.12 3.33 -9.31
CA PHE A 19 3.11 2.31 -8.94
C PHE A 19 3.86 2.78 -7.70
N TYR A 20 3.85 1.95 -6.66
CA TYR A 20 4.56 2.19 -5.41
C TYR A 20 5.64 1.14 -5.20
N ALA A 21 6.83 1.59 -4.78
CA ALA A 21 7.83 0.74 -4.15
C ALA A 21 7.44 0.42 -2.70
N GLU A 22 8.16 -0.52 -2.07
CA GLU A 22 7.92 -0.93 -0.67
C GLU A 22 7.92 0.25 0.30
N ASP A 23 8.93 1.11 0.22
CA ASP A 23 9.13 2.24 1.12
C ASP A 23 8.02 3.30 0.95
N GLU A 24 7.66 3.61 -0.29
CA GLU A 24 6.58 4.55 -0.64
C GLU A 24 5.22 4.06 -0.12
N LEU A 25 4.97 2.74 -0.18
CA LEU A 25 3.77 2.13 0.37
C LEU A 25 3.72 2.20 1.89
N ARG A 26 4.84 1.93 2.56
CA ARG A 26 4.95 2.04 4.02
C ARG A 26 4.75 3.48 4.48
N GLU A 27 5.33 4.45 3.79
CA GLU A 27 5.14 5.87 4.08
C GLU A 27 3.67 6.28 3.89
N SER A 28 3.04 5.86 2.79
CA SER A 28 1.63 6.14 2.52
C SER A 28 0.70 5.56 3.60
N ILE A 29 0.93 4.32 4.02
CA ILE A 29 0.19 3.69 5.13
C ILE A 29 0.39 4.48 6.43
N TRP A 30 1.61 4.93 6.71
CA TRP A 30 1.93 5.70 7.90
C TRP A 30 1.20 7.06 7.91
N LEU A 31 1.18 7.78 6.78
CA LEU A 31 0.47 9.05 6.63
C LEU A 31 -1.03 8.90 6.89
N VAL A 32 -1.68 7.91 6.26
CA VAL A 32 -3.12 7.67 6.45
C VAL A 32 -3.43 7.27 7.90
N ASN A 33 -2.55 6.51 8.55
CA ASN A 33 -2.66 6.20 9.98
C ASN A 33 -2.53 7.44 10.86
N MET A 34 -1.65 8.37 10.51
CA MET A 34 -1.50 9.64 11.22
C MET A 34 -2.76 10.49 11.09
N GLU A 35 -3.35 10.60 9.90
CA GLU A 35 -4.62 11.29 9.67
C GLU A 35 -5.77 10.67 10.47
N LEU A 36 -5.83 9.34 10.53
CA LEU A 36 -6.79 8.62 11.37
C LEU A 36 -6.67 9.00 12.85
N ARG A 37 -5.43 9.13 13.36
CA ARG A 37 -5.16 9.54 14.74
C ARG A 37 -5.52 11.01 14.99
N ASN A 38 -5.39 11.87 13.99
CA ASN A 38 -5.76 13.29 14.08
C ASN A 38 -7.28 13.55 14.16
N GLY A 39 -8.10 12.50 13.99
CA GLY A 39 -9.54 12.60 14.26
C GLY A 39 -10.38 12.87 13.01
N LEU A 40 -10.21 12.04 11.97
CA LEU A 40 -11.10 12.05 10.81
C LEU A 40 -12.56 11.77 11.19
N PRO A 41 -13.54 12.41 10.53
CA PRO A 41 -14.95 12.11 10.71
C PRO A 41 -15.29 10.69 10.24
N THR A 42 -16.41 10.15 10.72
CA THR A 42 -16.74 8.72 10.63
C THR A 42 -16.65 8.14 9.21
N ARG A 43 -17.09 8.88 8.19
CA ARG A 43 -17.08 8.41 6.79
C ARG A 43 -15.66 8.32 6.24
N GLU A 44 -14.86 9.36 6.45
CA GLU A 44 -13.45 9.41 6.03
C GLU A 44 -12.63 8.38 6.82
N ARG A 45 -12.97 8.12 8.08
CA ARG A 45 -12.35 7.08 8.89
C ARG A 45 -12.56 5.67 8.31
N ILE A 46 -13.76 5.37 7.81
CA ILE A 46 -14.05 4.07 7.18
C ILE A 46 -13.25 3.94 5.89
N GLU A 47 -13.18 5.00 5.08
CA GLU A 47 -12.44 5.01 3.83
C GLU A 47 -10.93 4.91 4.05
N ALA A 48 -10.37 5.66 5.01
CA ALA A 48 -8.97 5.60 5.39
C ALA A 48 -8.57 4.21 5.91
N LYS A 49 -9.41 3.58 6.75
CA LYS A 49 -9.18 2.18 7.18
C LYS A 49 -9.18 1.21 6.01
N ARG A 50 -10.12 1.37 5.07
CA ARG A 50 -10.16 0.55 3.86
C ARG A 50 -8.90 0.75 3.01
N GLN A 51 -8.46 1.99 2.83
CA GLN A 51 -7.25 2.33 2.10
C GLN A 51 -6.01 1.69 2.73
N ILE A 52 -5.87 1.75 4.07
CA ILE A 52 -4.78 1.08 4.78
C ILE A 52 -4.81 -0.42 4.52
N THR A 53 -5.95 -1.09 4.66
CA THR A 53 -6.05 -2.54 4.42
C THR A 53 -5.70 -2.91 2.98
N GLU A 54 -6.12 -2.12 1.99
CA GLU A 54 -5.77 -2.36 0.58
C GLU A 54 -4.27 -2.15 0.32
N MET A 55 -3.66 -1.11 0.90
CA MET A 55 -2.23 -0.84 0.80
C MET A 55 -1.38 -1.89 1.52
N GLU A 56 -1.80 -2.37 2.69
CA GLU A 56 -1.14 -3.46 3.43
C GLU A 56 -1.17 -4.79 2.64
N ALA A 57 -2.28 -5.07 1.95
CA ALA A 57 -2.36 -6.22 1.05
C ALA A 57 -1.42 -6.08 -0.15
N ALA A 58 -1.32 -4.89 -0.74
CA ALA A 58 -0.37 -4.60 -1.82
C ALA A 58 1.09 -4.73 -1.36
N LEU A 59 1.42 -4.21 -0.18
CA LEU A 59 2.73 -4.35 0.45
C LEU A 59 3.08 -5.82 0.72
N THR A 60 2.12 -6.60 1.23
CA THR A 60 2.31 -8.04 1.46
C THR A 60 2.57 -8.78 0.15
N ALA A 61 1.83 -8.47 -0.93
CA ALA A 61 2.05 -9.07 -2.25
C ALA A 61 3.43 -8.71 -2.82
N LEU A 62 3.87 -7.46 -2.61
CA LEU A 62 5.19 -6.99 -3.01
C LEU A 62 6.30 -7.73 -2.25
N LEU A 63 6.20 -7.86 -0.93
CA LEU A 63 7.16 -8.58 -0.08
C LEU A 63 7.28 -10.06 -0.46
N ASN A 64 6.14 -10.77 -0.61
CA ASN A 64 6.16 -12.19 -1.03
C ASN A 64 6.81 -12.37 -2.40
N THR A 65 6.66 -11.39 -3.30
CA THR A 65 7.27 -11.46 -4.62
C THR A 65 8.77 -11.17 -4.58
N ALA A 66 9.21 -10.28 -3.69
CA ALA A 66 10.63 -10.05 -3.42
C ALA A 66 11.32 -11.29 -2.84
N GLU A 67 10.65 -12.01 -1.93
CA GLU A 67 11.17 -13.26 -1.37
C GLU A 67 11.17 -14.41 -2.39
N ALA A 68 10.19 -14.48 -3.30
CA ALA A 68 10.12 -15.50 -4.34
C ALA A 68 11.12 -15.29 -5.50
N GLY A 69 11.67 -14.09 -5.63
CA GLY A 69 12.69 -13.74 -6.64
C GLY A 69 14.13 -13.98 -6.20
N HIS A 70 14.35 -14.55 -5.01
CA HIS A 70 15.66 -14.69 -4.36
C HIS A 70 16.20 -16.12 -4.33
#